data_AF-A0A849CGZ7-F1
#
_entry.id   AF-A0A849CGZ7-F1
#
_cell.length_a   1.000
_cell.length_b   1.000
_cell.length_c   1.000
_cell.angle_alpha   90.00
_cell.angle_beta   90.00
_cell.angle_gamma   90.00
#
_symmetry.space_group_name_H-M   'P 1'
#
loop_
_entity.id
_entity.type
_entity.pdbx_description
1 polymer ?
#
loop_
_entity_poly.entity_id
_entity_poly.type
_entity_poly.pdbx_seq_one_letter_code
_entity_poly.pdbx_strand_id
1 'polypeptide(L)'
;MGAEERLIASGVSIEESDFWLTDQLDVCGALLVHHVDGEVLRIVAIRPGLTGEKREQFIEWAESRLRRFDEHGPEPDGWRHRTDGGWQLWDHWWEMPNP
;
A
#
# COMPACT_ATOMS: atom_id res chain seq x y z
N MET A 1 10.60 -12.23 -12.44
CA MET A 1 10.77 -11.09 -11.53
C MET A 1 9.46 -10.91 -10.78
N GLY A 2 9.46 -11.08 -9.46
CA GLY A 2 8.27 -10.97 -8.62
C GLY A 2 7.78 -9.52 -8.48
N ALA A 3 6.57 -9.31 -7.96
CA ALA A 3 6.01 -7.97 -7.75
C ALA A 3 6.84 -7.13 -6.76
N GLU A 4 7.35 -7.76 -5.70
CA GLU A 4 8.22 -7.12 -4.72
C GLU A 4 9.50 -6.58 -5.36
N GLU A 5 10.16 -7.38 -6.20
CA GLU A 5 11.38 -6.98 -6.93
C GLU A 5 11.10 -5.81 -7.88
N ARG A 6 9.94 -5.79 -8.55
CA ARG A 6 9.54 -4.70 -9.45
C ARG A 6 9.30 -3.38 -8.69
N LEU A 7 8.67 -3.44 -7.52
CA LEU A 7 8.47 -2.28 -6.66
C LEU A 7 9.80 -1.68 -6.20
N ILE A 8 10.70 -2.51 -5.69
CA ILE A 8 12.02 -2.08 -5.24
C ILE A 8 12.81 -1.46 -6.40
N ALA A 9 12.80 -2.09 -7.57
CA ALA A 9 13.44 -1.56 -8.78
C ALA A 9 12.86 -0.21 -9.23
N SER A 10 11.61 0.09 -8.85
CA SER A 10 10.91 1.36 -9.14
C SER A 10 11.14 2.43 -8.05
N GLY A 11 12.02 2.18 -7.07
CA GLY A 11 12.33 3.10 -5.99
C GLY A 11 11.30 3.13 -4.86
N VAL A 12 10.47 2.09 -4.75
CA VAL A 12 9.49 1.96 -3.66
C VAL A 12 10.15 1.27 -2.47
N SER A 13 10.05 1.89 -1.30
CA SER A 13 10.49 1.30 -0.03
C SER A 13 9.41 0.35 0.47
N ILE A 14 9.82 -0.83 0.96
CA ILE A 14 8.92 -1.82 1.55
C ILE A 14 9.31 -1.99 3.01
N GLU A 15 8.34 -1.84 3.90
CA GLU A 15 8.55 -1.82 5.35
C GLU A 15 7.50 -2.67 6.05
N GLU A 16 7.80 -3.16 7.25
CA GLU A 16 6.82 -3.82 8.11
C GLU A 16 6.31 -2.87 9.17
N SER A 17 4.98 -2.77 9.32
CA SER A 17 4.33 -1.91 10.31
C SER A 17 2.96 -2.48 10.69
N ASP A 18 2.65 -2.49 11.98
CA ASP A 18 1.32 -2.87 12.47
C ASP A 18 0.36 -1.67 12.59
N PHE A 19 0.86 -0.45 12.33
CA PHE A 19 0.16 0.83 12.42
C PHE A 19 -0.58 1.07 13.74
N TRP A 20 -0.23 0.35 14.80
CA TRP A 20 -0.97 0.31 16.06
C TRP A 20 -2.46 -0.11 15.89
N LEU A 21 -2.81 -0.75 14.77
CA LEU A 21 -4.17 -1.18 14.43
C LEU A 21 -4.45 -2.60 14.94
N THR A 22 -4.20 -2.85 16.23
CA THR A 22 -4.26 -4.21 16.81
C THR A 22 -5.64 -4.86 16.73
N ASP A 23 -6.71 -4.08 16.56
CA ASP A 23 -8.11 -4.51 16.50
C ASP A 23 -8.67 -4.65 15.07
N GLN A 24 -7.98 -4.14 14.04
CA GLN A 24 -8.43 -4.20 12.64
C GLN A 24 -7.73 -5.32 11.89
N LEU A 25 -8.11 -6.57 12.16
CA LEU A 25 -7.45 -7.77 11.62
C LEU A 25 -7.58 -7.94 10.10
N ASP A 26 -8.50 -7.21 9.47
CA ASP A 26 -8.75 -7.17 8.03
C ASP A 26 -7.71 -6.34 7.26
N VAL A 27 -6.93 -5.50 7.93
CA VAL A 27 -5.93 -4.66 7.26
C VAL A 27 -4.67 -5.46 6.93
N CYS A 28 -4.32 -5.52 5.65
CA CYS A 28 -3.08 -6.12 5.16
C CYS A 28 -1.90 -5.14 5.18
N GLY A 29 -2.17 -3.85 4.95
CA GLY A 29 -1.14 -2.83 4.89
C GLY A 29 -1.63 -1.50 4.33
N ALA A 30 -0.68 -0.61 4.05
CA ALA A 30 -0.95 0.70 3.49
C ALA A 30 0.11 1.11 2.45
N LEU A 31 -0.33 1.94 1.50
CA LEU A 31 0.53 2.67 0.58
C LEU A 31 0.64 4.10 1.06
N LEU A 32 1.85 4.64 1.10
CA LEU A 32 2.12 6.03 1.45
C LEU A 32 2.88 6.68 0.29
N VAL A 33 2.41 7.85 -0.14
CA VAL A 33 3.09 8.66 -1.14
C VAL A 33 3.31 10.06 -0.58
N HIS A 34 4.53 10.57 -0.65
CA HIS A 34 4.87 11.90 -0.13
C HIS A 34 5.76 12.63 -1.13
N HIS A 35 5.56 13.94 -1.28
CA HIS A 35 6.41 14.79 -2.11
C HIS A 35 7.33 15.61 -1.19
N VAL A 36 8.62 15.27 -1.13
CA VAL A 36 9.62 15.98 -0.33
C VAL A 36 10.61 16.64 -1.28
N ASP A 37 10.78 17.97 -1.20
CA ASP A 37 11.80 18.70 -1.97
C ASP A 37 11.84 18.42 -3.49
N GLY A 38 10.68 18.10 -4.08
CA GLY A 38 10.55 17.76 -5.50
C GLY A 38 10.77 16.28 -5.83
N GLU A 39 11.09 15.46 -4.84
CA GLU A 39 11.18 14.00 -4.94
C GLU A 39 9.88 13.35 -4.46
N VAL A 40 9.53 12.21 -5.06
CA VAL A 40 8.36 11.41 -4.67
C VAL A 40 8.83 10.19 -3.88
N LEU A 41 8.57 10.18 -2.59
CA LEU A 41 8.79 9.03 -1.72
C LEU A 41 7.56 8.11 -1.77
N ARG A 42 7.77 6.83 -2.04
CA ARG A 42 6.72 5.80 -2.06
C ARG A 42 7.07 4.69 -1.06
N ILE A 43 6.14 4.39 -0.16
CA ILE A 43 6.31 3.36 0.86
C ILE A 43 5.14 2.38 0.76
N VAL A 44 5.46 1.09 0.74
CA VAL A 44 4.51 -0.01 0.94
C VAL A 44 4.76 -0.58 2.32
N ALA A 45 3.88 -0.25 3.25
CA ALA A 45 3.96 -0.72 4.62
C ALA A 45 3.05 -1.95 4.78
N ILE A 46 3.66 -3.11 5.05
CA ILE A 46 3.03 -4.42 5.13
C ILE A 46 2.82 -4.77 6.60
N ARG A 47 1.67 -5.33 6.94
CA ARG A 47 1.45 -5.84 8.28
C ARG A 47 2.33 -7.05 8.58
N PRO A 48 3.01 -7.10 9.74
CA PRO A 48 3.77 -8.29 10.13
C PRO A 48 2.85 -9.50 10.32
N GLY A 49 3.34 -10.69 10.00
CA GLY A 49 2.63 -11.95 10.23
C GLY A 49 1.60 -12.35 9.17
N LEU A 50 1.51 -11.62 8.05
CA LEU A 50 0.77 -12.09 6.88
C LEU A 50 1.35 -13.42 6.36
N THR A 51 0.49 -14.30 5.86
CA THR A 51 0.93 -15.51 5.16
C THR A 51 1.64 -15.12 3.86
N GLY A 52 2.48 -16.00 3.32
CA GLY A 52 3.19 -15.74 2.05
C GLY A 52 2.24 -15.38 0.90
N GLU A 53 1.12 -16.10 0.78
CA GLU A 53 0.09 -15.83 -0.22
C GLU A 53 -0.57 -14.45 -0.04
N LYS A 54 -1.00 -14.10 1.19
CA LYS A 54 -1.62 -12.79 1.46
C LYS A 54 -0.65 -11.65 1.23
N ARG A 55 0.62 -11.86 1.59
CA ARG A 55 1.70 -10.88 1.33
C ARG A 55 1.88 -10.68 -0.17
N GLU A 56 1.96 -11.76 -0.95
CA GLU A 56 2.10 -11.67 -2.41
C GLU A 56 0.91 -10.93 -3.04
N GLN A 57 -0.31 -11.30 -2.68
CA GLN A 57 -1.54 -10.64 -3.16
C GLN A 57 -1.58 -9.14 -2.80
N PHE A 58 -1.20 -8.79 -1.57
CA PHE A 58 -1.11 -7.39 -1.15
C PHE A 58 -0.06 -6.61 -1.95
N ILE A 59 1.11 -7.22 -2.23
CA ILE A 59 2.18 -6.58 -3.00
C ILE A 59 1.75 -6.37 -4.47
N GLU A 60 1.07 -7.32 -5.08
CA GLU A 60 0.52 -7.16 -6.44
C GLU A 60 -0.54 -6.06 -6.50
N TRP A 61 -1.42 -6.01 -5.49
CA TRP A 61 -2.37 -4.92 -5.33
C TRP A 61 -1.65 -3.58 -5.19
N ALA A 62 -0.62 -3.49 -4.32
CA ALA A 62 0.16 -2.29 -4.08
C ALA A 62 0.82 -1.75 -5.35
N GLU A 63 1.43 -2.64 -6.14
CA GLU A 63 2.03 -2.30 -7.44
C GLU A 63 0.99 -1.71 -8.40
N SER A 64 -0.18 -2.34 -8.50
CA SER A 64 -1.27 -1.86 -9.35
C SER A 64 -1.76 -0.46 -8.94
N ARG A 65 -1.89 -0.21 -7.63
CA ARG A 65 -2.36 1.08 -7.10
C ARG A 65 -1.34 2.20 -7.23
N LEU A 66 -0.06 1.92 -7.01
CA LEU A 66 0.99 2.92 -7.23
C LEU A 66 1.10 3.30 -8.71
N ARG A 67 1.00 2.33 -9.62
CA ARG A 67 0.97 2.61 -11.07
C ARG A 67 -0.21 3.51 -11.46
N ARG A 68 -1.41 3.20 -10.95
CA ARG A 68 -2.59 4.04 -11.17
C ARG A 68 -2.43 5.43 -10.56
N PHE A 69 -1.80 5.54 -9.41
CA PHE A 69 -1.50 6.84 -8.79
C PHE A 69 -0.56 7.67 -9.67
N ASP A 70 0.46 7.05 -10.27
CA ASP A 70 1.38 7.76 -11.17
C ASP A 70 0.67 8.19 -12.47
N GLU A 71 -0.28 7.40 -12.97
CA GLU A 71 -1.02 7.70 -14.22
C GLU A 71 -2.17 8.71 -14.04
N HIS A 72 -2.84 8.67 -12.89
CA HIS A 72 -4.13 9.35 -12.69
C HIS A 72 -4.20 10.18 -11.39
N GLY A 73 -3.21 10.06 -10.51
CA GLY A 73 -3.24 10.67 -9.19
C GLY A 73 -4.09 9.90 -8.17
N PRO A 74 -4.50 10.56 -7.07
CA PRO A 74 -5.15 9.92 -5.91
C PRO A 74 -6.60 9.47 -6.15
N GLU A 75 -7.27 9.97 -7.18
CA GLU A 75 -8.65 9.56 -7.48
C GLU A 75 -8.68 8.59 -8.67
N PRO A 76 -9.56 7.56 -8.67
CA PRO A 76 -10.71 7.35 -7.77
C PRO A 76 -10.48 6.33 -6.65
N ASP A 77 -9.24 5.90 -6.40
CA ASP A 77 -8.94 4.68 -5.63
C ASP A 77 -9.13 4.81 -4.10
N GLY A 78 -9.75 5.90 -3.63
CA GLY A 78 -10.05 6.10 -2.20
C GLY A 78 -8.85 6.58 -1.38
N TRP A 79 -7.82 7.11 -2.04
CA TRP A 79 -6.67 7.73 -1.36
C TRP A 79 -7.13 8.86 -0.45
N ARG A 80 -6.54 8.93 0.74
CA ARG A 80 -6.81 9.96 1.73
C ARG A 80 -5.61 10.88 1.83
N HIS A 81 -5.88 12.19 1.78
CA HIS A 81 -4.85 13.19 2.04
C HIS A 81 -4.54 13.22 3.54
N ARG A 82 -3.24 13.25 3.87
CA ARG A 82 -2.71 13.30 5.24
C ARG A 82 -2.45 14.74 5.67
N THR A 83 -2.32 14.96 6.97
CA THR A 83 -2.02 16.29 7.55
C THR A 83 -0.61 16.78 7.22
N ASP A 84 0.30 15.87 6.88
CA ASP A 84 1.67 16.19 6.45
C ASP A 84 1.79 16.48 4.94
N GLY A 85 0.68 16.52 4.21
CA GLY A 85 0.68 16.76 2.75
C GLY A 85 0.90 15.51 1.90
N GLY A 86 1.09 14.34 2.53
CA GLY A 86 1.16 13.05 1.83
C GLY A 86 -0.21 12.47 1.49
N TRP A 87 -0.19 11.36 0.78
CA TRP A 87 -1.35 10.52 0.47
C TRP A 87 -1.19 9.14 1.11
N GLN A 88 -2.31 8.55 1.50
CA GLN A 88 -2.35 7.17 1.97
C GLN A 88 -3.52 6.39 1.39
N LEU A 89 -3.31 5.10 1.12
CA LEU A 89 -4.35 4.16 0.74
C LEU A 89 -4.20 2.88 1.56
N TRP A 90 -5.30 2.42 2.16
CA TRP A 90 -5.33 1.22 2.99
C TRP A 90 -5.94 0.07 2.22
N ASP A 91 -5.32 -1.11 2.33
CA ASP A 91 -5.95 -2.35 1.87
C ASP A 91 -6.70 -3.01 3.02
N HIS A 92 -7.96 -3.32 2.76
CA HIS A 92 -8.83 -4.05 3.66
C HIS A 92 -9.28 -5.33 2.99
N TRP A 93 -8.93 -6.46 3.59
CA TRP A 93 -9.36 -7.76 3.12
C TRP A 93 -10.74 -8.09 3.66
N TRP A 94 -11.76 -7.88 2.83
CA TRP A 94 -13.12 -8.30 3.14
C TRP A 94 -13.41 -9.64 2.46
N GLU A 95 -13.70 -10.67 3.25
CA GLU A 95 -14.38 -11.85 2.69
C GLU A 95 -15.83 -11.45 2.39
N MET A 96 -16.25 -11.60 1.13
CA MET A 96 -17.66 -11.44 0.82
C MET A 96 -18.45 -12.52 1.57
N PRO A 97 -19.55 -12.17 2.26
CA PRO A 97 -20.42 -13.17 2.86
C PRO A 97 -20.91 -14.11 1.75
N ASN A 98 -20.78 -15.41 1.98
CA ASN A 98 -21.28 -16.43 1.06
C ASN A 98 -22.80 -16.22 0.90
N PRO A 99 -23.33 -16.15 -0.34
CA PRO A 99 -24.76 -15.92 -0.58
C PRO A 99 -25.67 -17.03 -0.05
#